data_AF-A0A2E3MLR2-F1
#
_entry.id   AF-A0A2E3MLR2-F1
#
_cell.length_a   1.000
_cell.length_b   1.000
_cell.length_c   1.000
_cell.angle_alpha   90.00
_cell.angle_beta   90.00
_cell.angle_gamma   90.00
#
_symmetry.space_group_name_H-M   'P 1'
#
loop_
_entity.id
_entity.type
_entity.pdbx_description
1 polymer ?
#
loop_
_entity_poly.entity_id
_entity_poly.type
_entity_poly.pdbx_seq_one_letter_code
_entity_poly.pdbx_strand_id
1 'polypeptide(L)'
;MMKQRAQITSFDALTAFRGGILDFDEASQAALESMVLEVRKAVDWIEHDRARYWPAQVRQASDALVQARADLARCEVATRPDERNPCTEQKKRLALCKQRLRYCERKVEAVKHWRRILNHEYTEFMGRVNKLSGFLETELPRAVATLERLLRALEDYAQAIPLPAREARLAPARSIPARTEQDGTSTPPT
;
A
#
# COMPACT_ATOMS: atom_id res chain seq x y z
N MET A 1 25.35 16.10 43.64
CA MET A 1 24.73 15.30 42.55
C MET A 1 24.06 16.27 41.58
N MET A 2 24.54 16.34 40.34
CA MET A 2 23.93 17.17 39.30
C MET A 2 22.57 16.60 38.95
N LYS A 3 21.48 17.30 39.30
CA LYS A 3 20.16 17.08 38.70
C LYS A 3 20.26 17.51 37.25
N GLN A 4 20.53 16.53 36.38
CA GLN A 4 20.53 16.70 34.94
C GLN A 4 19.12 17.16 34.56
N ARG A 5 18.98 18.42 34.11
CA ARG A 5 17.71 18.95 33.58
C ARG A 5 17.26 17.96 32.51
N ALA A 6 16.12 17.29 32.73
CA ALA A 6 15.49 16.46 31.71
C ALA A 6 15.39 17.31 30.43
N GLN A 7 16.04 16.86 29.36
CA GLN A 7 16.20 17.65 28.15
C GLN A 7 14.82 17.85 27.52
N ILE A 8 14.31 19.08 27.50
CA ILE A 8 12.99 19.41 26.90
C ILE A 8 12.90 18.94 25.44
N THR A 9 14.03 18.88 24.73
CA THR A 9 14.15 18.32 23.37
C THR A 9 13.74 16.85 23.27
N SER A 10 13.94 16.04 24.33
CA SER A 10 13.53 14.63 24.31
C SER A 10 12.02 14.46 24.40
N PHE A 11 11.30 15.43 25.00
CA PHE A 11 9.84 15.40 25.08
C PHE A 11 9.19 15.65 23.71
N ASP A 12 9.64 16.69 23.00
CA ASP A 12 9.18 16.99 21.64
C ASP A 12 9.51 15.83 20.68
N ALA A 13 10.71 15.25 20.81
CA ALA A 13 11.11 14.09 20.02
C ALA A 13 10.22 12.86 20.26
N LEU A 14 9.86 12.58 21.52
CA LEU A 14 8.95 11.46 21.85
C LEU A 14 7.52 11.71 21.34
N THR A 15 7.05 12.96 21.40
CA THR A 15 5.73 13.35 20.88
C THR A 15 5.68 13.22 19.35
N ALA A 16 6.72 13.70 18.66
CA ALA A 16 6.87 13.55 17.21
C ALA A 16 6.99 12.07 16.80
N PHE A 17 7.72 11.26 17.56
CA PHE A 17 7.84 9.83 17.32
C PHE A 17 6.49 9.10 17.49
N ARG A 18 5.70 9.46 18.51
CA ARG A 18 4.32 8.96 18.66
C ARG A 18 3.47 9.30 17.44
N GLY A 19 3.52 10.54 16.98
CA GLY A 19 2.82 10.96 15.75
C GLY A 19 3.25 10.13 14.54
N GLY A 20 4.56 9.99 14.31
CA GLY A 20 5.09 9.20 13.21
C GLY A 20 4.72 7.72 13.25
N ILE A 21 4.56 7.12 14.44
CA ILE A 21 4.07 5.74 14.59
C ILE A 21 2.60 5.63 14.16
N LEU A 22 1.76 6.59 14.56
CA LEU A 22 0.34 6.58 14.18
C LEU A 22 0.16 6.80 12.67
N ASP A 23 0.90 7.75 12.10
CA ASP A 23 0.90 7.99 10.65
C ASP A 23 1.39 6.75 9.88
N PHE A 24 2.42 6.08 10.40
CA PHE A 24 2.92 4.83 9.83
C PHE A 24 1.88 3.70 9.89
N ASP A 25 1.14 3.58 10.99
CA ASP A 25 0.10 2.58 11.15
C ASP A 25 -1.03 2.76 10.13
N GLU A 26 -1.58 3.98 10.05
CA GLU A 26 -2.62 4.33 9.09
C GLU A 26 -2.17 4.08 7.65
N ALA A 27 -0.98 4.57 7.28
CA ALA A 27 -0.45 4.39 5.94
C ALA A 27 -0.18 2.91 5.61
N SER A 28 0.31 2.13 6.58
CA SER A 28 0.63 0.71 6.37
C SER A 28 -0.63 -0.14 6.24
N GLN A 29 -1.65 0.10 7.06
CA GLN A 29 -2.93 -0.60 6.97
C GLN A 29 -3.61 -0.32 5.63
N ALA A 30 -3.69 0.95 5.22
CA ALA A 30 -4.26 1.34 3.92
C ALA A 30 -3.52 0.71 2.73
N ALA A 31 -2.18 0.68 2.79
CA ALA A 31 -1.37 0.03 1.75
C ALA A 31 -1.61 -1.48 1.68
N LEU A 32 -1.69 -2.16 2.83
CA LEU A 32 -1.97 -3.60 2.89
C LEU A 32 -3.36 -3.94 2.34
N GLU A 33 -4.38 -3.20 2.74
CA GLU A 33 -5.75 -3.38 2.23
C GLU A 33 -5.82 -3.23 0.71
N SER A 34 -5.15 -2.20 0.18
CA SER A 34 -5.08 -1.97 -1.27
C SER A 34 -4.41 -3.14 -2.00
N MET A 35 -3.28 -3.63 -1.48
CA MET A 35 -2.57 -4.77 -2.06
C MET A 35 -3.42 -6.05 -2.03
N VAL A 36 -4.09 -6.33 -0.91
CA VAL A 36 -4.98 -7.49 -0.77
C VAL A 36 -6.11 -7.42 -1.79
N LEU A 37 -6.73 -6.25 -1.96
CA LEU A 37 -7.82 -6.07 -2.89
C LEU A 37 -7.40 -6.34 -4.34
N GLU A 38 -6.25 -5.81 -4.77
CA GLU A 38 -5.75 -6.01 -6.13
C GLU A 38 -5.39 -7.47 -6.41
N VAL A 39 -4.70 -8.14 -5.48
CA VAL A 39 -4.37 -9.57 -5.63
C VAL A 39 -5.64 -10.41 -5.67
N ARG A 40 -6.61 -10.13 -4.79
CA ARG A 40 -7.88 -10.85 -4.74
C ARG A 40 -8.66 -10.71 -6.05
N LYS A 41 -8.73 -9.51 -6.64
CA LYS A 41 -9.35 -9.30 -7.96
C LYS A 41 -8.71 -10.18 -9.03
N ALA A 42 -7.37 -10.26 -9.04
CA ALA A 42 -6.65 -11.09 -10.00
C ALA A 42 -6.95 -12.60 -9.81
N VAL A 43 -6.98 -13.05 -8.55
CA VAL A 43 -7.37 -14.43 -8.18
C VAL A 43 -8.78 -14.73 -8.65
N ASP A 44 -9.75 -13.90 -8.27
CA ASP A 44 -11.16 -14.10 -8.59
C ASP A 44 -11.39 -14.15 -10.11
N TRP A 45 -10.70 -13.30 -10.87
CA TRP A 45 -10.80 -13.30 -12.33
C TRP A 45 -10.28 -14.61 -12.96
N ILE A 46 -9.19 -15.18 -12.46
CA ILE A 46 -8.69 -16.46 -12.98
C ILE A 46 -9.58 -17.62 -12.53
N GLU A 47 -9.94 -17.66 -11.25
CA GLU A 47 -10.67 -18.78 -10.63
C GLU A 47 -12.14 -18.86 -11.06
N HIS A 48 -12.79 -17.73 -11.30
CA HIS A 48 -14.22 -17.69 -11.61
C HIS A 48 -14.45 -17.32 -13.08
N ASP A 49 -14.05 -16.14 -13.51
CA ASP A 49 -14.35 -15.65 -14.86
C ASP A 49 -13.69 -16.51 -15.94
N ARG A 50 -12.37 -16.65 -15.86
CA ARG A 50 -11.61 -17.37 -16.89
C ARG A 50 -11.82 -18.88 -16.82
N ALA A 51 -11.96 -19.44 -15.62
CA ALA A 51 -12.29 -20.86 -15.45
C ALA A 51 -13.65 -21.22 -16.05
N ARG A 52 -14.64 -20.31 -16.03
CA ARG A 52 -15.94 -20.53 -16.68
C ARG A 52 -15.92 -20.20 -18.18
N TYR A 53 -15.26 -19.13 -18.56
CA TYR A 53 -15.27 -18.61 -19.93
C TYR A 53 -14.66 -19.58 -20.95
N TRP A 54 -13.45 -20.10 -20.68
CA TRP A 54 -12.75 -20.91 -21.69
C TRP A 54 -13.41 -22.25 -22.00
N PRO A 55 -13.92 -23.03 -21.03
CA PRO A 55 -14.70 -24.23 -21.33
C PRO A 55 -15.95 -23.94 -22.17
N ALA A 56 -16.64 -22.83 -21.91
CA ALA A 56 -17.77 -22.41 -22.75
C ALA A 56 -17.33 -22.07 -24.18
N GLN A 57 -16.19 -21.39 -24.34
CA GLN A 57 -15.60 -21.11 -25.64
C GLN A 57 -15.13 -22.37 -26.39
N VAL A 58 -14.66 -23.40 -25.68
CA VAL A 58 -14.33 -24.71 -26.29
C VAL A 58 -15.57 -25.36 -26.86
N ARG A 59 -16.70 -25.36 -26.13
CA ARG A 59 -17.98 -25.89 -26.62
C ARG A 59 -18.43 -25.16 -27.89
N GLN A 60 -18.47 -23.83 -27.84
CA GLN A 60 -18.83 -23.00 -29.01
C GLN A 60 -17.92 -23.24 -30.21
N ALA A 61 -16.60 -23.34 -30.00
CA ALA A 61 -15.65 -23.62 -31.08
C ALA A 61 -15.80 -25.04 -31.66
N SER A 62 -16.13 -26.01 -30.81
CA SER A 62 -16.44 -27.39 -31.23
C SER A 62 -17.71 -27.44 -32.08
N ASP A 63 -18.77 -26.76 -31.66
CA ASP A 63 -20.03 -26.69 -32.40
C ASP A 63 -19.81 -26.02 -33.76
N ALA A 64 -19.07 -24.91 -33.80
CA ALA A 64 -18.70 -24.23 -35.04
C ALA A 64 -17.86 -25.13 -35.97
N LEU A 65 -16.97 -25.96 -35.42
CA LEU A 65 -16.19 -26.92 -36.19
C LEU A 65 -17.09 -28.00 -36.82
N VAL A 66 -18.08 -28.52 -36.07
CA VAL A 66 -19.05 -29.50 -36.58
C VAL A 66 -19.86 -28.88 -37.73
N GLN A 67 -20.36 -27.65 -37.55
CA GLN A 67 -21.09 -26.94 -38.61
C GLN A 67 -20.23 -26.71 -39.86
N ALA A 68 -18.98 -26.26 -39.69
CA ALA A 68 -18.07 -26.05 -40.82
C ALA A 68 -17.74 -27.35 -41.57
N ARG A 69 -17.67 -28.51 -40.87
CA ARG A 69 -17.53 -29.82 -41.52
C ARG A 69 -18.77 -30.18 -42.33
N ALA A 70 -19.97 -29.95 -41.78
CA ALA A 70 -21.21 -30.21 -42.47
C ALA A 70 -21.40 -29.30 -43.70
N ASP A 71 -21.04 -28.02 -43.60
CA ASP A 71 -21.03 -27.06 -44.71
C ASP A 71 -20.10 -27.51 -45.84
N LEU A 72 -18.89 -27.97 -45.49
CA LEU A 72 -17.93 -28.48 -46.47
C LEU A 72 -18.48 -29.73 -47.17
N ALA A 73 -19.00 -30.70 -46.42
CA ALA A 73 -19.57 -31.91 -46.98
C ALA A 73 -20.76 -31.62 -47.92
N ARG A 74 -21.65 -30.68 -47.53
CA ARG A 74 -22.76 -30.23 -48.40
C ARG A 74 -22.25 -29.61 -49.69
N CYS A 75 -21.22 -28.78 -49.61
CA CYS A 75 -20.64 -28.14 -50.78
C CYS A 75 -19.97 -29.18 -51.70
N GLU A 76 -19.23 -30.13 -51.14
CA GLU A 76 -18.57 -31.21 -51.90
C GLU A 76 -19.58 -32.08 -52.67
N VAL A 77 -20.73 -32.39 -52.06
CA VAL A 77 -21.82 -33.13 -52.72
C VAL A 77 -22.49 -32.31 -53.83
N ALA A 78 -22.62 -30.99 -53.66
CA ALA A 78 -23.26 -30.10 -54.64
C ALA A 78 -22.36 -29.72 -55.83
N THR A 79 -21.05 -29.96 -55.73
CA THR A 79 -20.08 -29.54 -56.75
C THR A 79 -20.07 -30.48 -57.96
N ARG A 80 -19.98 -29.91 -59.17
CA ARG A 80 -19.89 -30.68 -60.42
C ARG A 80 -18.46 -31.23 -60.64
N PRO A 81 -18.31 -32.36 -61.36
CA PRO A 81 -17.01 -33.01 -61.59
C PRO A 81 -15.96 -32.17 -62.34
N ASP A 82 -16.39 -31.16 -63.10
CA ASP A 82 -15.54 -30.37 -64.00
C ASP A 82 -14.97 -29.08 -63.33
N GLU A 83 -15.28 -28.86 -62.05
CA GLU A 83 -14.89 -27.64 -61.35
C GLU A 83 -13.51 -27.78 -60.69
N ARG A 84 -12.56 -26.94 -61.09
CA ARG A 84 -11.13 -27.08 -60.74
C ARG A 84 -10.79 -26.75 -59.28
N ASN A 85 -11.65 -26.03 -58.55
CA ASN A 85 -11.43 -25.69 -57.13
C ASN A 85 -12.74 -25.61 -56.31
N PRO A 86 -13.41 -26.75 -56.03
CA PRO A 86 -14.62 -26.79 -55.22
C PRO A 86 -14.37 -26.29 -53.79
N CYS A 87 -15.32 -25.48 -53.29
CA CYS A 87 -15.52 -25.27 -51.85
C CYS A 87 -14.31 -24.67 -51.09
N THR A 88 -13.52 -23.83 -51.75
CA THR A 88 -12.32 -23.21 -51.16
C THR A 88 -12.62 -22.40 -49.90
N GLU A 89 -13.75 -21.69 -49.86
CA GLU A 89 -14.17 -20.89 -48.70
C GLU A 89 -14.56 -21.77 -47.50
N GLN A 90 -15.28 -22.86 -47.75
CA GLN A 90 -15.66 -23.83 -46.72
C GLN A 90 -14.42 -24.53 -46.14
N LYS A 91 -13.42 -24.85 -46.99
CA LYS A 91 -12.13 -25.40 -46.54
C LYS A 91 -11.36 -24.41 -45.66
N LYS A 92 -11.32 -23.12 -46.03
CA LYS A 92 -10.71 -22.06 -45.22
C LYS A 92 -11.43 -21.89 -43.88
N ARG A 93 -12.77 -21.83 -43.90
CA ARG A 93 -13.60 -21.74 -42.70
C ARG A 93 -13.39 -22.92 -41.75
N LEU A 94 -13.31 -24.14 -42.29
CA LEU A 94 -12.98 -25.33 -41.52
C LEU A 94 -11.60 -25.23 -40.85
N ALA A 95 -10.59 -24.72 -41.56
CA ALA A 95 -9.26 -24.51 -41.01
C ALA A 95 -9.26 -23.48 -39.86
N LEU A 96 -9.98 -22.36 -40.03
CA LEU A 96 -10.15 -21.34 -39.00
C LEU A 96 -10.83 -21.90 -37.74
N CYS A 97 -11.92 -22.66 -37.90
CA CYS A 97 -12.60 -23.31 -36.77
C CYS A 97 -11.68 -24.28 -36.02
N LYS A 98 -10.88 -25.09 -36.74
CA LYS A 98 -9.87 -25.97 -36.13
C LYS A 98 -8.83 -25.18 -35.33
N GLN A 99 -8.33 -24.07 -35.88
CA GLN A 99 -7.35 -23.22 -35.20
C GLN A 99 -7.96 -22.58 -33.95
N ARG A 100 -9.20 -22.10 -34.02
CA ARG A 100 -9.93 -21.52 -32.89
C ARG A 100 -10.13 -22.53 -31.78
N LEU A 101 -10.54 -23.76 -32.09
CA LEU A 101 -10.70 -24.82 -31.10
C LEU A 101 -9.38 -25.09 -30.36
N ARG A 102 -8.29 -25.30 -31.10
CA ARG A 102 -6.94 -25.50 -30.52
C ARG A 102 -6.51 -24.33 -29.64
N TYR A 103 -6.84 -23.10 -30.04
CA TYR A 103 -6.55 -21.91 -29.23
C TYR A 103 -7.32 -21.93 -27.90
N CYS A 104 -8.62 -22.22 -27.94
CA CYS A 104 -9.44 -22.32 -26.73
C CYS A 104 -8.95 -23.42 -25.80
N GLU A 105 -8.61 -24.60 -26.32
CA GLU A 105 -8.05 -25.73 -25.54
C GLU A 105 -6.75 -25.34 -24.84
N ARG A 106 -5.80 -24.70 -25.55
CA ARG A 106 -4.57 -24.20 -24.94
C ARG A 106 -4.85 -23.18 -23.83
N LYS A 107 -5.87 -22.34 -24.00
CA LYS A 107 -6.25 -21.36 -22.97
C LYS A 107 -6.85 -22.03 -21.74
N VAL A 108 -7.64 -23.09 -21.89
CA VAL A 108 -8.12 -23.89 -20.74
C VAL A 108 -6.94 -24.42 -19.93
N GLU A 109 -5.94 -25.02 -20.58
CA GLU A 109 -4.76 -25.54 -19.88
C GLU A 109 -3.92 -24.42 -19.24
N ALA A 110 -3.78 -23.28 -19.92
CA ALA A 110 -3.13 -22.11 -19.34
C ALA A 110 -3.85 -21.62 -18.08
N VAL A 111 -5.19 -21.56 -18.08
CA VAL A 111 -5.95 -21.16 -16.88
C VAL A 111 -5.76 -22.15 -15.74
N LYS A 112 -5.78 -23.47 -16.00
CA LYS A 112 -5.51 -24.47 -14.96
C LYS A 112 -4.11 -24.30 -14.36
N HIS A 113 -3.11 -24.08 -15.21
CA HIS A 113 -1.73 -23.85 -14.81
C HIS A 113 -1.60 -22.61 -13.91
N TRP A 114 -2.11 -21.47 -14.38
CA TRP A 114 -2.04 -20.20 -13.64
C TRP A 114 -2.86 -20.23 -12.36
N ARG A 115 -4.02 -20.88 -12.35
CA ARG A 115 -4.82 -21.06 -11.13
C ARG A 115 -4.02 -21.74 -10.02
N ARG A 116 -3.30 -22.81 -10.34
CA ARG A 116 -2.49 -23.54 -9.34
C ARG A 116 -1.37 -22.66 -8.79
N ILE A 117 -0.62 -21.98 -9.66
CA ILE A 117 0.48 -21.10 -9.25
C ILE A 117 -0.07 -19.95 -8.42
N LEU A 118 -1.11 -19.29 -8.91
CA LEU A 118 -1.67 -18.12 -8.26
C LEU A 118 -2.24 -18.44 -6.87
N ASN A 119 -2.89 -19.59 -6.68
CA ASN A 119 -3.38 -19.99 -5.35
C ASN A 119 -2.24 -20.23 -4.36
N HIS A 120 -1.13 -20.80 -4.81
CA HIS A 120 0.06 -20.97 -3.97
C HIS A 120 0.64 -19.61 -3.56
N GLU A 121 0.90 -18.75 -4.55
CA GLU A 121 1.45 -17.42 -4.30
C GLU A 121 0.51 -16.54 -3.46
N TYR A 122 -0.80 -16.65 -3.67
CA TYR A 122 -1.82 -15.98 -2.87
C TYR A 122 -1.77 -16.42 -1.40
N THR A 123 -1.61 -17.73 -1.15
CA THR A 123 -1.50 -18.25 0.22
C THR A 123 -0.25 -17.71 0.93
N GLU A 124 0.90 -17.72 0.26
CA GLU A 124 2.16 -17.17 0.76
C GLU A 124 2.11 -15.66 0.97
N PHE A 125 1.42 -14.95 0.08
CA PHE A 125 1.16 -13.51 0.20
C PHE A 125 0.29 -13.20 1.41
N MET A 126 -0.85 -13.88 1.55
CA MET A 126 -1.77 -13.66 2.67
C MET A 126 -1.13 -14.01 4.01
N GLY A 127 -0.27 -15.04 4.07
CA GLY A 127 0.51 -15.34 5.28
C GLY A 127 1.39 -14.16 5.74
N ARG A 128 2.05 -13.48 4.80
CA ARG A 128 2.88 -12.30 5.08
C ARG A 128 2.05 -11.08 5.46
N VAL A 129 0.95 -10.85 4.74
CA VAL A 129 0.00 -9.76 5.06
C VAL A 129 -0.57 -9.93 6.46
N ASN A 130 -1.10 -11.11 6.80
CA ASN A 130 -1.72 -11.37 8.10
C ASN A 130 -0.71 -11.18 9.24
N LYS A 131 0.54 -11.58 9.04
CA LYS A 131 1.61 -11.37 10.02
C LYS A 131 1.86 -9.87 10.28
N LEU A 132 1.94 -9.07 9.23
CA LEU A 132 2.15 -7.63 9.36
C LEU A 132 0.91 -6.92 9.92
N SER A 133 -0.29 -7.27 9.44
CA SER A 133 -1.56 -6.73 9.98
C SER A 133 -1.68 -7.01 11.48
N GLY A 134 -1.43 -8.25 11.92
CA GLY A 134 -1.47 -8.57 13.34
C GLY A 134 -0.45 -7.80 14.18
N PHE A 135 0.74 -7.52 13.63
CA PHE A 135 1.73 -6.66 14.29
C PHE A 135 1.22 -5.23 14.43
N LEU A 136 0.66 -4.66 13.36
CA LEU A 136 0.08 -3.31 13.35
C LEU A 136 -1.11 -3.19 14.32
N GLU A 137 -1.98 -4.19 14.37
CA GLU A 137 -3.17 -4.18 15.24
C GLU A 137 -2.85 -4.41 16.73
N THR A 138 -1.75 -5.10 17.05
CA THR A 138 -1.46 -5.51 18.43
C THR A 138 -0.23 -4.82 19.01
N GLU A 139 0.92 -4.95 18.35
CA GLU A 139 2.20 -4.52 18.91
C GLU A 139 2.37 -3.00 18.84
N LEU A 140 1.86 -2.39 17.77
CA LEU A 140 1.98 -0.95 17.56
C LEU A 140 1.14 -0.14 18.58
N PRO A 141 -0.14 -0.47 18.87
CA PRO A 141 -0.88 0.15 19.98
C PRO A 141 -0.21 -0.03 21.33
N ARG A 142 0.41 -1.20 21.60
CA ARG A 142 1.18 -1.43 22.83
C ARG A 142 2.42 -0.53 22.92
N ALA A 143 3.11 -0.32 21.81
CA ALA A 143 4.24 0.60 21.73
C ALA A 143 3.78 2.04 21.98
N VAL A 144 2.69 2.48 21.35
CA VAL A 144 2.08 3.82 21.56
C VAL A 144 1.69 4.01 23.03
N ALA A 145 0.99 3.06 23.65
CA ALA A 145 0.61 3.14 25.06
C ALA A 145 1.83 3.18 26.01
N THR A 146 2.93 2.55 25.62
CA THR A 146 4.19 2.60 26.38
C THR A 146 4.85 3.97 26.25
N LEU A 147 4.88 4.55 25.05
CA LEU A 147 5.35 5.92 24.82
C LEU A 147 4.50 6.94 25.57
N GLU A 148 3.18 6.78 25.60
CA GLU A 148 2.29 7.66 26.37
C GLU A 148 2.55 7.61 27.86
N ARG A 149 2.82 6.42 28.43
CA ARG A 149 3.22 6.29 29.84
C ARG A 149 4.55 6.97 30.13
N LEU A 150 5.51 6.85 29.22
CA LEU A 150 6.82 7.51 29.34
C LEU A 150 6.70 9.04 29.26
N LEU A 151 5.89 9.55 28.32
CA LEU A 151 5.61 10.98 28.18
C LEU A 151 4.99 11.54 29.46
N ARG A 152 3.96 10.88 30.02
CA ARG A 152 3.34 11.30 31.29
C ARG A 152 4.33 11.30 32.46
N ALA A 153 5.16 10.27 32.58
CA ALA A 153 6.18 10.22 33.64
C ALA A 153 7.21 11.36 33.52
N LEU A 154 7.56 11.77 32.30
CA LEU A 154 8.44 12.92 32.06
C LEU A 154 7.76 14.25 32.37
N GLU A 155 6.46 14.40 32.07
CA GLU A 155 5.65 15.56 32.44
C GLU A 155 5.56 15.72 33.96
N ASP A 156 5.22 14.65 34.67
CA ASP A 156 5.14 14.63 36.14
C ASP A 156 6.50 15.00 36.77
N TYR A 157 7.59 14.46 36.22
CA TYR A 157 8.94 14.81 36.68
C TYR A 157 9.29 16.28 36.44
N ALA A 158 8.90 16.83 35.29
CA ALA A 158 9.14 18.23 34.96
C ALA A 158 8.36 19.18 35.90
N GLN A 159 7.11 18.84 36.26
CA GLN A 159 6.29 19.61 37.19
C GLN A 159 6.79 19.54 38.64
N ALA A 160 7.38 18.40 39.04
CA ALA A 160 7.89 18.18 40.40
C ALA A 160 9.23 18.90 40.70
N ILE A 161 9.85 19.58 39.73
CA ILE A 161 11.04 20.42 39.97
C ILE A 161 10.56 21.77 40.52
N PRO A 162 10.76 22.08 41.82
CA PRO A 162 10.49 23.41 42.32
C PRO A 162 11.50 24.33 41.66
N LEU A 163 11.03 25.31 40.87
CA LEU A 163 11.85 26.47 40.58
C LEU A 163 12.28 27.03 41.94
N PRO A 164 13.59 27.22 42.22
CA PRO A 164 13.97 27.93 43.43
C PRO A 164 13.23 29.26 43.37
N ALA A 165 12.41 29.51 44.38
CA ALA A 165 11.72 30.78 44.54
C ALA A 165 12.74 31.86 44.22
N ARG A 166 12.44 32.70 43.24
CA ARG A 166 13.25 33.86 42.91
C ARG A 166 13.22 34.73 44.17
N GLU A 167 14.14 34.44 45.10
CA GLU A 167 14.28 35.12 46.38
C GLU A 167 14.45 36.59 46.06
N ALA A 168 13.39 37.34 46.34
CA ALA A 168 13.41 38.63 47.00
C ALA A 168 14.74 39.39 46.87
N ARG A 169 15.09 39.84 45.66
CA ARG A 169 16.06 40.94 45.49
C ARG A 169 15.32 42.26 45.50
N LEU A 170 14.64 42.53 46.62
CA LEU A 170 14.22 43.86 47.05
C LEU A 170 14.91 44.11 48.40
N ALA A 171 16.20 44.40 48.34
CA ALA A 171 16.90 45.09 49.43
C ALA A 171 17.15 46.54 48.96
N PRO A 172 16.98 47.53 49.86
CA PRO A 172 16.65 48.89 49.49
C PRO A 172 17.87 49.66 48.95
N ALA A 173 17.60 50.62 48.06
CA ALA A 173 18.58 51.54 47.54
C ALA A 173 19.28 52.29 48.69
N ARG A 174 20.57 52.01 48.91
CA ARG A 174 21.45 52.89 49.66
C ARG A 174 21.76 54.10 48.78
N SER A 175 21.26 55.27 49.18
CA SER A 175 21.58 56.55 48.58
C SER A 175 23.08 56.85 48.72
N ILE A 176 23.71 57.22 47.60
CA ILE A 176 25.07 57.76 47.53
C ILE A 176 24.94 59.29 47.63
N PRO A 177 25.73 60.01 48.47
CA PRO A 177 25.70 61.46 48.45
C PRO A 177 26.49 62.00 47.25
N ALA A 178 25.89 62.96 46.56
CA ALA A 178 26.52 63.65 45.43
C ALA A 178 27.63 64.58 45.92
N ARG A 179 28.85 64.39 45.41
CA ARG A 179 29.95 65.35 45.49
C ARG A 179 29.77 66.37 44.37
N THR A 180 29.60 67.63 44.76
CA THR A 180 29.70 68.81 43.90
C THR A 180 31.12 68.95 43.37
N GLU A 181 31.26 69.25 42.07
CA GLU A 181 32.29 70.14 41.55
C GLU A 181 31.90 70.64 40.15
N GLN A 182 31.66 71.96 40.10
CA GLN A 182 31.77 72.83 38.93
C GLN A 182 33.22 72.75 38.42
N ASP A 183 33.62 73.02 37.19
CA ASP A 183 33.30 74.15 36.30
C ASP A 183 34.13 73.95 35.00
N GLY A 184 33.84 74.68 33.92
CA GLY A 184 34.81 74.91 32.84
C GLY A 184 34.39 74.62 31.40
N THR A 185 33.50 75.46 30.87
CA THR A 185 33.60 76.14 29.56
C THR A 185 34.52 75.58 28.45
N SER A 186 33.94 75.28 27.28
CA SER A 186 33.94 76.16 26.08
C SER A 186 33.70 75.37 24.78
N THR A 187 33.08 76.07 23.82
CA THR A 187 32.35 75.61 22.63
C THR A 187 33.26 75.63 21.35
N PRO A 188 32.74 75.43 20.10
CA PRO A 188 33.23 74.50 19.05
C PRO A 188 33.91 75.31 17.89
N PRO A 189 33.82 75.03 16.55
CA PRO A 189 33.42 73.86 15.74
C PRO A 189 34.47 73.48 14.64
N THR A 190 34.28 72.41 13.86
CA THR A 190 33.63 72.38 12.52
C THR A 190 33.42 70.94 12.10
#